data_AF-A0A2T3J2F5-F1
#
_entry.id   AF-A0A2T3J2F5-F1
#
_cell.length_a   1.000
_cell.length_b   1.000
_cell.length_c   1.000
_cell.angle_alpha   90.00
_cell.angle_beta   90.00
_cell.angle_gamma   90.00
#
_symmetry.space_group_name_H-M   'P 1'
#
loop_
_entity.id
_entity.type
_entity.pdbx_description
1 polymer ?
#
loop_
_entity_poly.entity_id
_entity_poly.type
_entity_poly.pdbx_seq_one_letter_code
_entity_poly.pdbx_strand_id
1 'polypeptide(L)'
;MFFQTHKSCIALLVGAALITGCNSSSDNNAKDGTVPAVKNVILMITDGASDGAWDVSTYWTHGEKLNDVAPYVDIDTRLAMTTFPLSSTSNPADCTTDETPEISYEAEKVWDETIVDEVSGNYTRPFSGYSYINKGATDSAAAGTALATGRKTYNSAISVDYCGQPLETIAQIARRSGRSSGIVTSVQFNHATPAVFGAQHTSRNEYATLGSKMLTGGMADLIMGAGHPEFDNNGTPRATHNHKYLSESDWRMVKEGAMFAEGASQPWTLIETKEAFERLANNTADNNTMEGPLFGLVPNDSTLQQSRSNCTTEQKQTAYGCPFLTNQPSLKTMTQGAINYLSQNEKGFFLMVEGGAVDWAAHANDTARIIEEQVDFNNSVQAVADWVEKESSWEETLLIVTTDHGNSYVLGGSSDQNAYAPVENPGKHVMPTVKYYSGDHTNELVRVYLRGAGTELINQYINGNDPQYADKYNNTGATGDYIDNTNVFDLMKTLISQ
;
A
#
# COMPACT_ATOMS: atom_id res chain seq x y z
N MET A 1 -20.52 -41.62 76.37
CA MET A 1 -19.51 -40.74 77.02
C MET A 1 -18.39 -40.55 76.03
N PHE A 2 -18.31 -39.36 75.44
CA PHE A 2 -17.17 -38.88 74.67
C PHE A 2 -15.90 -38.88 75.55
N PHE A 3 -14.70 -38.97 74.97
CA PHE A 3 -13.83 -37.79 74.83
C PHE A 3 -12.55 -38.10 74.05
N GLN A 4 -12.43 -37.34 72.97
CA GLN A 4 -11.23 -36.96 72.25
C GLN A 4 -10.54 -35.79 73.02
N THR A 5 -9.39 -35.31 72.52
CA THR A 5 -8.59 -34.11 72.93
C THR A 5 -7.35 -34.42 73.80
N HIS A 6 -6.19 -33.76 73.71
CA HIS A 6 -5.62 -32.73 72.81
C HIS A 6 -4.09 -32.58 73.05
N LYS A 7 -3.34 -32.30 71.97
CA LYS A 7 -2.30 -31.25 71.72
C LYS A 7 -1.10 -30.96 72.69
N SER A 8 0.03 -30.66 72.00
CA SER A 8 1.12 -29.69 72.28
C SER A 8 2.40 -30.24 72.96
N CYS A 9 3.58 -30.32 72.30
CA CYS A 9 4.55 -29.30 71.79
C CYS A 9 5.84 -29.31 72.66
N ILE A 10 7.02 -29.72 72.13
CA ILE A 10 8.26 -28.93 71.80
C ILE A 10 9.45 -29.75 72.39
N ALA A 11 10.66 -29.92 71.83
CA ALA A 11 11.43 -29.35 70.72
C ALA A 11 12.58 -30.29 70.28
N LEU A 12 13.27 -29.83 69.23
CA LEU A 12 14.60 -30.16 68.70
C LEU A 12 14.68 -31.30 67.68
N LEU A 13 14.69 -30.91 66.40
CA LEU A 13 15.47 -31.60 65.37
C LEU A 13 15.89 -30.63 64.26
N VAL A 14 17.06 -30.94 63.74
CA VAL A 14 17.99 -30.15 62.93
C VAL A 14 17.42 -29.79 61.56
N GLY A 15 17.67 -28.55 61.12
CA GLY A 15 17.22 -28.03 59.84
C GLY A 15 17.99 -28.61 58.65
N ALA A 16 17.24 -28.98 57.62
CA ALA A 16 17.72 -29.10 56.25
C ALA A 16 16.74 -28.31 55.37
N ALA A 17 17.22 -27.21 54.79
CA ALA A 17 16.48 -26.40 53.83
C ALA A 17 16.64 -27.00 52.43
N LEU A 18 15.52 -27.37 51.82
CA LEU A 18 15.40 -27.59 50.37
C LEU A 18 15.30 -26.22 49.70
N ILE A 19 16.33 -25.84 48.95
CA ILE A 19 16.29 -24.73 48.02
C ILE A 19 16.05 -25.32 46.63
N THR A 20 14.89 -25.05 46.06
CA THR A 20 14.62 -25.15 44.63
C THR A 20 15.42 -24.07 43.91
N GLY A 21 16.57 -24.43 43.36
CA GLY A 21 17.41 -23.55 42.55
C GLY A 21 17.07 -23.68 41.06
N CYS A 22 16.83 -22.54 40.42
CA CYS A 22 16.77 -22.37 38.97
C CYS A 22 18.02 -22.97 38.31
N ASN A 23 17.82 -23.88 37.35
CA ASN A 23 18.90 -24.32 36.48
C ASN A 23 18.85 -23.48 35.20
N SER A 24 19.77 -22.53 35.08
CA SER A 24 20.08 -21.85 33.82
C SER A 24 20.86 -22.82 32.94
N SER A 25 20.18 -23.50 32.01
CA SER A 25 20.84 -24.10 30.85
C SER A 25 21.10 -23.00 29.84
N SER A 26 22.35 -22.58 29.78
CA SER A 26 22.93 -21.79 28.71
C SER A 26 22.86 -22.57 27.40
N ASP A 27 21.81 -22.37 26.62
CA ASP A 27 21.82 -22.71 25.20
C ASP A 27 22.61 -21.62 24.46
N ASN A 28 23.93 -21.80 24.48
CA ASN A 28 24.83 -21.24 23.49
C ASN A 28 24.56 -21.93 22.15
N ASN A 29 23.49 -21.53 21.47
CA ASN A 29 23.47 -21.55 20.01
C ASN A 29 23.53 -20.09 19.58
N ALA A 30 24.75 -19.65 19.26
CA ALA A 30 24.94 -18.54 18.36
C ALA A 30 24.01 -18.77 17.17
N LYS A 31 23.04 -17.86 16.98
CA LYS A 31 22.21 -17.81 15.79
C LYS A 31 23.17 -17.81 14.61
N ASP A 32 23.16 -18.90 13.85
CA ASP A 32 23.73 -18.90 12.51
C ASP A 32 23.12 -17.70 11.79
N GLY A 33 23.95 -16.82 11.26
CA GLY A 33 23.58 -15.51 10.71
C GLY A 33 22.81 -15.61 9.38
N THR A 34 22.09 -16.71 9.16
CA THR A 34 21.23 -16.94 8.01
C THR A 34 19.87 -16.33 8.31
N VAL A 35 19.55 -15.23 7.64
CA VAL A 35 18.19 -14.69 7.56
C VAL A 35 17.29 -15.84 7.03
N PRO A 36 16.15 -16.14 7.67
CA PRO A 36 15.22 -17.16 7.18
C PRO A 36 14.81 -16.87 5.74
N ALA A 37 14.73 -17.90 4.89
CA ALA A 37 14.33 -17.73 3.49
C ALA A 37 12.90 -17.15 3.43
N VAL A 38 12.77 -15.91 2.95
CA VAL A 38 11.47 -15.23 2.85
C VAL A 38 10.67 -15.89 1.74
N LYS A 39 9.53 -16.48 2.11
CA LYS A 39 8.64 -17.17 1.18
C LYS A 39 7.73 -16.16 0.48
N ASN A 40 7.09 -15.28 1.24
CA ASN A 40 6.07 -14.36 0.73
C ASN A 40 6.49 -12.90 0.95
N VAL A 41 6.31 -12.06 -0.06
CA VAL A 41 6.50 -10.61 0.03
C VAL A 41 5.22 -9.92 -0.42
N ILE A 42 4.63 -9.13 0.48
CA ILE A 42 3.39 -8.40 0.23
C ILE A 42 3.67 -6.91 0.39
N LEU A 43 3.54 -6.16 -0.71
CA LEU A 43 3.68 -4.72 -0.75
C LEU A 43 2.29 -4.08 -0.89
N MET A 44 1.89 -3.28 0.09
CA MET A 44 0.60 -2.59 0.08
C MET A 44 0.83 -1.08 -0.05
N ILE A 45 0.24 -0.47 -1.07
CA ILE A 45 0.40 0.94 -1.42
C ILE A 45 -0.96 1.63 -1.35
N THR A 46 -1.11 2.64 -0.52
CA THR A 46 -2.29 3.52 -0.54
C THR A 46 -1.92 4.81 -1.27
N ASP A 47 -2.18 4.87 -2.58
CA ASP A 47 -1.75 5.95 -3.47
C ASP A 47 -2.13 7.33 -2.90
N GLY A 48 -1.19 8.27 -2.91
CA GLY A 48 -1.41 9.67 -2.51
C GLY A 48 -1.75 9.90 -1.03
N ALA A 49 -1.56 8.92 -0.15
CA ALA A 49 -1.97 9.04 1.25
C ALA A 49 -0.98 9.87 2.10
N SER A 50 -1.19 11.19 2.12
CA SER A 50 -0.58 12.10 3.11
C SER A 50 -0.85 11.65 4.53
N ASP A 51 -0.02 12.10 5.47
CA ASP A 51 -0.11 11.67 6.86
C ASP A 51 -1.50 11.87 7.51
N GLY A 52 -2.17 12.97 7.19
CA GLY A 52 -3.53 13.23 7.66
C GLY A 52 -4.60 12.27 7.11
N ALA A 53 -4.40 11.66 5.93
CA ALA A 53 -5.34 10.70 5.34
C ALA A 53 -5.50 9.44 6.23
N TRP A 54 -4.38 8.96 6.76
CA TRP A 54 -4.37 7.85 7.71
C TRP A 54 -5.07 8.22 9.02
N ASP A 55 -4.77 9.41 9.56
CA ASP A 55 -5.33 9.90 10.82
C ASP A 55 -6.85 10.07 10.72
N VAL A 56 -7.37 10.71 9.67
CA VAL A 56 -8.82 10.92 9.54
C VAL A 56 -9.58 9.60 9.46
N SER A 57 -9.04 8.61 8.76
CA SER A 57 -9.67 7.29 8.61
C SER A 57 -9.73 6.54 9.94
N THR A 58 -8.66 6.63 10.75
CA THR A 58 -8.56 5.92 12.01
C THR A 58 -9.40 6.59 13.09
N TYR A 59 -9.37 7.92 13.18
CA TYR A 59 -10.23 8.65 14.11
C TYR A 59 -11.70 8.43 13.80
N TRP A 60 -12.09 8.42 12.52
CA TRP A 60 -13.46 8.09 12.16
C TRP A 60 -13.85 6.66 12.57
N THR A 61 -13.00 5.67 12.31
CA THR A 61 -13.36 4.26 12.47
C THR A 61 -13.25 3.76 13.91
N HIS A 62 -12.24 4.22 14.63
CA HIS A 62 -11.88 3.74 15.96
C HIS A 62 -12.00 4.82 17.04
N GLY A 63 -11.83 6.10 16.68
CA GLY A 63 -11.69 7.17 17.67
C GLY A 63 -10.34 7.10 18.41
N GLU A 64 -9.35 6.44 17.81
CA GLU A 64 -8.03 6.15 18.38
C GLU A 64 -6.94 6.47 17.35
N LYS A 65 -5.68 6.58 17.79
CA LYS A 65 -4.55 6.84 16.89
C LYS A 65 -4.26 5.61 16.03
N LEU A 66 -3.75 5.84 14.82
CA LEU A 66 -3.39 4.78 13.87
C LEU A 66 -2.59 3.64 14.52
N ASN A 67 -1.57 4.00 15.28
CA ASN A 67 -0.65 3.02 15.89
C ASN A 67 -1.16 2.37 17.17
N ASP A 68 -2.33 2.77 17.66
CA ASP A 68 -2.97 2.16 18.82
C ASP A 68 -4.00 1.10 18.39
N VAL A 69 -4.23 0.94 17.08
CA VAL A 69 -5.23 0.00 16.54
C VAL A 69 -4.62 -1.00 15.56
N ALA A 70 -5.24 -2.18 15.49
CA ALA A 70 -4.88 -3.20 14.52
C ALA A 70 -5.17 -2.72 13.07
N PRO A 71 -4.36 -3.12 12.08
CA PRO A 71 -3.20 -4.00 12.21
C PRO A 71 -1.89 -3.27 12.59
N TYR A 72 -1.89 -1.93 12.66
CA TYR A 72 -0.68 -1.12 12.81
C TYR A 72 -0.06 -1.17 14.21
N VAL A 73 -0.86 -1.44 15.24
CA VAL A 73 -0.38 -1.61 16.62
C VAL A 73 0.67 -2.71 16.75
N ASP A 74 0.58 -3.75 15.91
CA ASP A 74 1.48 -4.91 15.93
C ASP A 74 2.68 -4.75 14.96
N ILE A 75 2.84 -3.58 14.33
CA ILE A 75 3.96 -3.30 13.43
C ILE A 75 5.03 -2.51 14.17
N ASP A 76 6.16 -3.16 14.47
CA ASP A 76 7.26 -2.54 15.22
C ASP A 76 8.16 -1.64 14.36
N THR A 77 8.38 -2.00 13.09
CA THR A 77 9.28 -1.23 12.21
C THR A 77 8.48 -0.14 11.51
N ARG A 78 8.69 1.10 11.95
CA ARG A 78 7.97 2.30 11.50
C ARG A 78 8.98 3.36 11.10
N LEU A 79 9.01 3.70 9.83
CA LEU A 79 9.93 4.66 9.23
C LEU A 79 9.14 5.67 8.39
N ALA A 80 9.85 6.68 7.91
CA ALA A 80 9.42 7.52 6.81
C ALA A 80 10.17 7.14 5.52
N MET A 81 9.72 7.66 4.38
CA MET A 81 10.51 7.63 3.15
C MET A 81 10.34 8.88 2.30
N THR A 82 11.41 9.18 1.54
CA THR A 82 11.38 10.16 0.46
C THR A 82 10.88 9.54 -0.85
N THR A 83 10.15 10.32 -1.63
CA THR A 83 9.45 9.80 -2.84
C THR A 83 9.74 10.57 -4.12
N PHE A 84 10.48 11.68 -4.05
CA PHE A 84 10.77 12.56 -5.19
C PHE A 84 11.30 11.79 -6.43
N PRO A 85 10.99 12.26 -7.65
CA PRO A 85 11.43 11.61 -8.88
C PRO A 85 12.88 11.98 -9.21
N LEU A 86 13.47 11.35 -10.22
CA LEU A 86 14.75 11.79 -10.78
C LEU A 86 14.58 13.17 -11.45
N SER A 87 13.46 13.34 -12.17
CA SER A 87 13.01 14.62 -12.73
C SER A 87 11.49 14.73 -12.68
N SER A 88 10.98 15.92 -12.39
CA SER A 88 9.53 16.20 -12.43
C SER A 88 8.98 16.34 -13.86
N THR A 89 9.84 16.34 -14.87
CA THR A 89 9.43 16.41 -16.27
C THR A 89 8.77 15.12 -16.72
N SER A 90 7.82 15.21 -17.66
CA SER A 90 7.20 14.05 -18.28
C SER A 90 7.74 13.80 -19.68
N ASN A 91 8.16 12.55 -19.94
CA ASN A 91 8.69 12.10 -21.22
C ASN A 91 9.77 13.06 -21.79
N PRO A 92 10.90 13.23 -21.08
CA PRO A 92 11.96 14.14 -21.47
C PRO A 92 12.49 13.77 -22.86
N ALA A 93 12.78 14.80 -23.66
CA ALA A 93 13.22 14.64 -25.05
C ALA A 93 14.67 14.13 -25.16
N ASP A 94 15.48 14.44 -24.15
CA ASP A 94 16.90 14.08 -24.08
C ASP A 94 17.10 12.94 -23.08
N CYS A 95 17.91 11.95 -23.45
CA CYS A 95 18.32 10.87 -22.56
C CYS A 95 19.56 11.31 -21.75
N THR A 96 19.57 11.05 -20.45
CA THR A 96 20.74 11.17 -19.58
C THR A 96 20.94 9.90 -18.78
N THR A 97 22.20 9.53 -18.55
CA THR A 97 22.59 8.48 -17.61
C THR A 97 22.98 9.05 -16.25
N ASP A 98 22.81 10.36 -16.05
CA ASP A 98 22.96 10.99 -14.75
C ASP A 98 21.77 10.62 -13.86
N GLU A 99 22.05 9.93 -12.77
CA GLU A 99 21.06 9.48 -11.80
C GLU A 99 20.94 10.45 -10.62
N THR A 100 21.53 11.65 -10.72
CA THR A 100 21.40 12.70 -9.72
C THR A 100 20.00 13.31 -9.76
N PRO A 101 19.19 13.19 -8.70
CA PRO A 101 17.87 13.80 -8.63
C PRO A 101 17.93 15.32 -8.78
N GLU A 102 17.08 15.88 -9.65
CA GLU A 102 16.87 17.33 -9.76
C GLU A 102 16.16 17.93 -8.53
N ILE A 103 15.55 17.05 -7.75
CA ILE A 103 14.68 17.36 -6.63
C ILE A 103 15.18 16.55 -5.44
N SER A 104 15.20 17.17 -4.27
CA SER A 104 15.62 16.53 -3.04
C SER A 104 14.67 16.85 -1.90
N TYR A 105 14.68 16.02 -0.88
CA TYR A 105 14.05 16.32 0.38
C TYR A 105 14.97 17.18 1.26
N GLU A 106 14.48 18.31 1.76
CA GLU A 106 15.24 19.23 2.61
C GLU A 106 14.42 19.58 3.86
N ALA A 107 14.70 18.88 4.98
CA ALA A 107 13.94 19.01 6.22
C ALA A 107 13.80 20.47 6.69
N GLU A 108 14.88 21.26 6.66
CA GLU A 108 14.85 22.67 7.06
C GLU A 108 13.85 23.50 6.26
N LYS A 109 13.66 23.20 4.97
CA LYS A 109 12.68 23.89 4.12
C LYS A 109 11.26 23.38 4.34
N VAL A 110 11.10 22.07 4.57
CA VAL A 110 9.79 21.45 4.85
C VAL A 110 9.16 22.04 6.09
N TRP A 111 9.97 22.33 7.12
CA TRP A 111 9.52 22.82 8.42
C TRP A 111 9.70 24.33 8.62
N ASP A 112 9.89 25.09 7.54
CA ASP A 112 10.03 26.54 7.62
C ASP A 112 8.69 27.21 7.99
N GLU A 113 8.55 27.57 9.26
CA GLU A 113 7.41 28.27 9.84
C GLU A 113 7.41 29.79 9.55
N THR A 114 8.26 30.29 8.64
CA THR A 114 8.23 31.69 8.21
C THR A 114 6.89 32.02 7.59
N ILE A 115 6.19 32.99 8.18
CA ILE A 115 4.88 33.45 7.72
C ILE A 115 5.02 34.12 6.36
N VAL A 116 4.21 33.67 5.42
CA VAL A 116 4.14 34.21 4.05
C VAL A 116 2.68 34.37 3.61
N ASP A 117 2.46 35.26 2.65
CA ASP A 117 1.14 35.50 2.04
C ASP A 117 1.01 34.77 0.68
N GLU A 118 1.45 33.51 0.60
CA GLU A 118 1.33 32.75 -0.66
C GLU A 118 -0.13 32.33 -0.91
N VAL A 119 -0.59 32.63 -2.12
CA VAL A 119 -1.86 32.13 -2.66
C VAL A 119 -1.58 31.46 -4.01
N SER A 120 -1.95 30.18 -4.13
CA SER A 120 -1.85 29.41 -5.37
C SER A 120 -3.18 28.72 -5.65
N GLY A 121 -3.86 29.15 -6.71
CA GLY A 121 -5.23 28.69 -7.01
C GLY A 121 -6.18 29.01 -5.86
N ASN A 122 -6.81 27.98 -5.30
CA ASN A 122 -7.73 28.09 -4.16
C ASN A 122 -7.04 27.93 -2.79
N TYR A 123 -5.72 27.81 -2.75
CA TYR A 123 -4.97 27.49 -1.54
C TYR A 123 -4.22 28.71 -1.03
N THR A 124 -4.46 29.06 0.24
CA THR A 124 -3.61 29.97 1.01
C THR A 124 -2.61 29.13 1.80
N ARG A 125 -1.33 29.46 1.68
CA ARG A 125 -0.23 28.75 2.33
C ARG A 125 0.48 29.73 3.27
N PRO A 126 0.10 29.76 4.56
CA PRO A 126 0.59 30.78 5.48
C PRO A 126 2.05 30.56 5.93
N PHE A 127 2.65 29.42 5.63
CA PHE A 127 4.02 29.08 6.04
C PHE A 127 4.85 28.65 4.83
N SER A 128 6.12 29.06 4.80
CA SER A 128 7.04 28.80 3.69
C SER A 128 7.24 27.30 3.40
N GLY A 129 7.21 26.46 4.43
CA GLY A 129 7.31 25.02 4.25
C GLY A 129 6.10 24.41 3.53
N TYR A 130 4.90 24.98 3.68
CA TYR A 130 3.73 24.54 2.91
C TYR A 130 3.91 24.84 1.42
N SER A 131 4.59 25.94 1.08
CA SER A 131 4.93 26.25 -0.31
C SER A 131 6.00 25.33 -0.88
N TYR A 132 6.94 24.87 -0.05
CA TYR A 132 8.05 24.01 -0.46
C TYR A 132 7.56 22.62 -0.87
N ILE A 133 6.81 21.95 0.00
CA ILE A 133 6.29 20.59 -0.24
C ILE A 133 5.39 20.49 -1.48
N ASN A 134 4.85 21.61 -1.94
CA ASN A 134 3.95 21.68 -3.09
C ASN A 134 4.68 21.83 -4.43
N LYS A 135 6.00 21.67 -4.46
CA LYS A 135 6.83 21.85 -5.65
C LYS A 135 7.55 20.57 -6.00
N GLY A 136 7.48 20.19 -7.27
CA GLY A 136 8.29 19.12 -7.82
C GLY A 136 7.93 17.72 -7.30
N ALA A 137 6.67 17.50 -6.92
CA ALA A 137 6.23 16.20 -6.47
C ALA A 137 6.38 15.14 -7.59
N THR A 138 6.68 13.92 -7.18
CA THR A 138 6.63 12.76 -8.07
C THR A 138 5.20 12.50 -8.52
N ASP A 139 5.03 11.88 -9.68
CA ASP A 139 3.78 11.21 -10.01
C ASP A 139 3.81 9.73 -9.60
N SER A 140 2.65 9.07 -9.57
CA SER A 140 2.53 7.64 -9.20
C SER A 140 3.37 6.71 -10.10
N ALA A 141 3.66 7.12 -11.34
CA ALA A 141 4.46 6.32 -12.27
C ALA A 141 5.95 6.31 -11.89
N ALA A 142 6.55 7.48 -11.65
CA ALA A 142 7.94 7.56 -11.21
C ALA A 142 8.13 6.99 -9.79
N ALA A 143 7.20 7.27 -8.87
CA ALA A 143 7.24 6.76 -7.51
C ALA A 143 7.09 5.23 -7.47
N GLY A 144 6.09 4.71 -8.19
CA GLY A 144 5.89 3.28 -8.37
C GLY A 144 7.09 2.61 -9.04
N THR A 145 7.72 3.24 -10.04
CA THR A 145 8.93 2.71 -10.68
C THR A 145 10.08 2.57 -9.68
N ALA A 146 10.27 3.54 -8.79
CA ALA A 146 11.27 3.45 -7.73
C ALA A 146 11.00 2.26 -6.78
N LEU A 147 9.74 2.07 -6.35
CA LEU A 147 9.32 0.93 -5.53
C LEU A 147 9.46 -0.42 -6.27
N ALA A 148 9.21 -0.45 -7.58
CA ALA A 148 9.20 -1.66 -8.37
C ALA A 148 10.60 -2.09 -8.86
N THR A 149 11.55 -1.16 -8.99
CA THR A 149 12.83 -1.39 -9.69
C THR A 149 14.08 -0.92 -8.94
N GLY A 150 13.91 -0.15 -7.86
CA GLY A 150 15.02 0.44 -7.10
C GLY A 150 15.72 1.59 -7.82
N ARG A 151 15.11 2.15 -8.87
CA ARG A 151 15.70 3.24 -9.66
C ARG A 151 14.68 4.36 -9.82
N LYS A 152 15.11 5.59 -9.54
CA LYS A 152 14.33 6.79 -9.84
C LYS A 152 14.34 7.05 -11.35
N THR A 153 13.27 7.68 -11.82
CA THR A 153 13.08 8.04 -13.23
C THR A 153 12.26 9.32 -13.34
N TYR A 154 11.88 9.72 -14.55
CA TYR A 154 11.07 10.91 -14.82
C TYR A 154 9.56 10.62 -14.61
N ASN A 155 8.76 11.66 -14.30
CA ASN A 155 7.31 11.52 -14.14
C ASN A 155 6.64 10.93 -15.39
N SER A 156 5.64 10.05 -15.26
CA SER A 156 5.00 9.27 -16.34
C SER A 156 5.75 7.99 -16.79
N ALA A 157 7.01 7.79 -16.43
CA ALA A 157 7.72 6.56 -16.78
C ALA A 157 7.14 5.33 -16.05
N ILE A 158 6.89 4.24 -16.78
CA ILE A 158 6.45 2.96 -16.22
C ILE A 158 7.61 1.97 -16.31
N SER A 159 8.33 1.76 -15.20
CA SER A 159 9.41 0.78 -15.06
C SER A 159 10.48 0.84 -16.16
N VAL A 160 10.81 2.06 -16.59
CA VAL A 160 11.90 2.35 -17.50
C VAL A 160 12.87 3.35 -16.86
N ASP A 161 14.14 3.28 -17.25
CA ASP A 161 15.12 4.29 -16.88
C ASP A 161 14.83 5.63 -17.60
N TYR A 162 15.65 6.63 -17.32
CA TYR A 162 15.48 7.96 -17.90
C TYR A 162 15.56 7.97 -19.43
N CYS A 163 16.22 6.97 -20.03
CA CYS A 163 16.37 6.80 -21.47
C CYS A 163 15.30 5.88 -22.08
N GLY A 164 14.26 5.54 -21.32
CA GLY A 164 13.17 4.69 -21.76
C GLY A 164 13.54 3.22 -21.90
N GLN A 165 14.69 2.78 -21.35
CA GLN A 165 15.07 1.37 -21.37
C GLN A 165 14.36 0.62 -20.24
N PRO A 166 13.79 -0.57 -20.52
CA PRO A 166 13.14 -1.37 -19.49
C PRO A 166 14.05 -1.70 -18.31
N LEU A 167 13.53 -1.53 -17.10
CA LEU A 167 14.17 -1.92 -15.85
C LEU A 167 13.56 -3.24 -15.34
N GLU A 168 14.39 -4.12 -14.77
CA GLU A 168 13.90 -5.36 -14.15
C GLU A 168 13.08 -5.03 -12.90
N THR A 169 11.84 -5.52 -12.84
CA THR A 169 10.93 -5.26 -11.71
C THR A 169 11.00 -6.36 -10.65
N ILE A 170 10.56 -6.06 -9.43
CA ILE A 170 10.48 -7.06 -8.35
C ILE A 170 9.55 -8.23 -8.69
N ALA A 171 8.49 -7.98 -9.47
CA ALA A 171 7.59 -9.02 -9.98
C ALA A 171 8.33 -10.00 -10.91
N GLN A 172 9.19 -9.49 -11.80
CA GLN A 172 10.03 -10.32 -12.65
C GLN A 172 11.06 -11.12 -11.84
N ILE A 173 11.66 -10.50 -10.82
CA ILE A 173 12.61 -11.16 -9.91
C ILE A 173 11.92 -12.31 -9.14
N ALA A 174 10.72 -12.06 -8.60
CA ALA A 174 9.92 -13.09 -7.93
C ALA A 174 9.65 -14.27 -8.87
N ARG A 175 9.16 -14.02 -10.08
CA ARG A 175 8.91 -15.10 -11.07
C ARG A 175 10.16 -15.85 -11.45
N ARG A 176 11.29 -15.16 -11.63
CA ARG A 176 12.59 -15.78 -11.94
C ARG A 176 13.09 -16.69 -10.81
N SER A 177 12.73 -16.41 -9.56
CA SER A 177 12.97 -17.32 -8.42
C SER A 177 12.00 -18.52 -8.35
N GLY A 178 10.99 -18.56 -9.23
CA GLY A 178 9.95 -19.58 -9.26
C GLY A 178 8.76 -19.30 -8.33
N ARG A 179 8.70 -18.10 -7.73
CA ARG A 179 7.54 -17.62 -6.96
C ARG A 179 6.45 -17.13 -7.90
N SER A 180 5.21 -17.11 -7.43
CA SER A 180 4.11 -16.47 -8.17
C SER A 180 4.16 -14.94 -7.98
N SER A 181 3.52 -14.19 -8.87
CA SER A 181 3.41 -12.73 -8.79
C SER A 181 1.97 -12.27 -8.99
N GLY A 182 1.48 -11.37 -8.14
CA GLY A 182 0.11 -10.84 -8.23
C GLY A 182 0.03 -9.33 -8.07
N ILE A 183 -0.97 -8.74 -8.72
CA ILE A 183 -1.26 -7.31 -8.73
C ILE A 183 -2.75 -7.11 -8.45
N VAL A 184 -3.08 -6.34 -7.42
CA VAL A 184 -4.45 -6.01 -7.04
C VAL A 184 -4.56 -4.50 -6.85
N THR A 185 -5.62 -3.88 -7.36
CA THR A 185 -5.86 -2.44 -7.20
C THR A 185 -7.34 -2.11 -7.05
N SER A 186 -7.64 -1.01 -6.34
CA SER A 186 -8.99 -0.43 -6.31
C SER A 186 -9.32 0.51 -7.48
N VAL A 187 -8.36 0.82 -8.35
CA VAL A 187 -8.54 1.62 -9.57
C VAL A 187 -8.39 0.76 -10.83
N GLN A 188 -8.19 1.36 -12.01
CA GLN A 188 -8.00 0.57 -13.23
C GLN A 188 -6.78 -0.34 -13.11
N PHE A 189 -6.89 -1.58 -13.57
CA PHE A 189 -5.83 -2.58 -13.44
C PHE A 189 -4.49 -2.16 -14.08
N ASN A 190 -4.51 -1.20 -15.01
CA ASN A 190 -3.36 -0.64 -15.70
C ASN A 190 -3.17 0.87 -15.42
N HIS A 191 -3.68 1.37 -14.29
CA HIS A 191 -3.23 2.64 -13.72
C HIS A 191 -1.72 2.59 -13.43
N ALA A 192 -1.07 3.73 -13.16
CA ALA A 192 0.38 3.80 -13.07
C ALA A 192 0.97 2.86 -12.01
N THR A 193 0.46 2.90 -10.78
CA THR A 193 0.91 2.09 -9.65
C THR A 193 0.84 0.59 -9.91
N PRO A 194 -0.25 0.01 -10.46
CA PRO A 194 -0.26 -1.40 -10.85
C PRO A 194 0.55 -1.68 -12.12
N ALA A 195 0.58 -0.75 -13.08
CA ALA A 195 1.32 -0.93 -14.33
C ALA A 195 2.83 -1.04 -14.12
N VAL A 196 3.44 -0.32 -13.15
CA VAL A 196 4.89 -0.45 -12.89
C VAL A 196 5.31 -1.85 -12.44
N PHE A 197 4.40 -2.64 -11.85
CA PHE A 197 4.68 -4.04 -11.49
C PHE A 197 4.34 -5.03 -12.60
N GLY A 198 3.53 -4.64 -13.59
CA GLY A 198 3.02 -5.53 -14.63
C GLY A 198 3.48 -5.23 -16.07
N ALA A 199 4.05 -4.06 -16.33
CA ALA A 199 4.44 -3.61 -17.65
C ALA A 199 5.62 -2.63 -17.60
N GLN A 200 6.18 -2.35 -18.79
CA GLN A 200 7.19 -1.32 -19.00
C GLN A 200 6.83 -0.46 -20.21
N HIS A 201 6.82 0.87 -20.02
CA HIS A 201 6.51 1.84 -21.06
C HIS A 201 7.05 3.23 -20.70
N THR A 202 7.37 4.06 -21.70
CA THR A 202 7.88 5.43 -21.50
C THR A 202 6.83 6.44 -21.03
N SER A 203 5.57 6.03 -20.94
CA SER A 203 4.44 6.90 -20.59
C SER A 203 3.30 6.12 -19.98
N ARG A 204 2.79 6.59 -18.84
CA ARG A 204 1.62 6.07 -18.11
C ARG A 204 0.31 6.28 -18.87
N ASN A 205 0.29 7.18 -19.84
CA ASN A 205 -0.93 7.56 -20.58
C ASN A 205 -1.31 6.56 -21.68
N GLU A 206 -0.45 5.62 -22.01
CA GLU A 206 -0.68 4.60 -23.05
C GLU A 206 -1.48 3.41 -22.52
N TYR A 207 -2.65 3.68 -21.93
CA TYR A 207 -3.46 2.69 -21.20
C TYR A 207 -3.72 1.40 -21.97
N ALA A 208 -4.25 1.45 -23.21
CA ALA A 208 -4.53 0.24 -23.97
C ALA A 208 -3.26 -0.60 -24.23
N THR A 209 -2.13 0.06 -24.49
CA THR A 209 -0.82 -0.57 -24.66
C THR A 209 -0.34 -1.20 -23.35
N LEU A 210 -0.48 -0.48 -22.22
CA LEU A 210 -0.15 -1.00 -20.89
C LEU A 210 -1.03 -2.20 -20.53
N GLY A 211 -2.33 -2.14 -20.80
CA GLY A 211 -3.26 -3.24 -20.55
C GLY A 211 -2.87 -4.50 -21.35
N SER A 212 -2.55 -4.33 -22.63
CA SER A 212 -2.04 -5.41 -23.49
C SER A 212 -0.72 -5.99 -22.94
N LYS A 213 0.24 -5.13 -22.57
CA LYS A 213 1.54 -5.55 -22.00
C LYS A 213 1.40 -6.27 -20.66
N MET A 214 0.51 -5.84 -19.77
CA MET A 214 0.28 -6.50 -18.49
C MET A 214 -0.27 -7.91 -18.68
N LEU A 215 -1.16 -8.11 -19.65
CA LEU A 215 -1.75 -9.42 -19.94
C LEU A 215 -0.83 -10.32 -20.77
N THR A 216 0.08 -9.78 -21.57
CA THR A 216 0.92 -10.58 -22.48
C THR A 216 2.36 -10.74 -22.02
N GLY A 217 2.90 -9.84 -21.20
CA GLY A 217 4.33 -9.78 -20.85
C GLY A 217 4.79 -10.76 -19.76
N GLY A 218 3.88 -11.52 -19.16
CA GLY A 218 4.24 -12.59 -18.22
C GLY A 218 4.90 -12.13 -16.93
N MET A 219 4.59 -10.92 -16.43
CA MET A 219 5.09 -10.41 -15.14
C MET A 219 4.20 -10.79 -13.93
N ALA A 220 2.96 -11.21 -14.18
CA ALA A 220 2.01 -11.59 -13.14
C ALA A 220 1.27 -12.88 -13.51
N ASP A 221 0.93 -13.67 -12.50
CA ASP A 221 0.00 -14.79 -12.56
C ASP A 221 -1.43 -14.35 -12.24
N LEU A 222 -1.59 -13.23 -11.54
CA LEU A 222 -2.87 -12.69 -11.10
C LEU A 222 -2.90 -11.18 -11.26
N ILE A 223 -3.95 -10.67 -11.90
CA ILE A 223 -4.23 -9.24 -12.01
C ILE A 223 -5.68 -9.00 -11.64
N MET A 224 -5.94 -8.08 -10.70
CA MET A 224 -7.31 -7.68 -10.34
C MET A 224 -7.45 -6.17 -10.23
N GLY A 225 -8.52 -5.62 -10.78
CA GLY A 225 -8.80 -4.17 -10.71
C GLY A 225 -10.10 -3.78 -11.41
N ALA A 226 -10.36 -2.47 -11.46
CA ALA A 226 -11.38 -1.88 -12.32
C ALA A 226 -10.83 -1.67 -13.75
N GLY A 227 -11.50 -0.89 -14.59
CA GLY A 227 -11.12 -0.66 -15.99
C GLY A 227 -12.03 -1.37 -16.99
N HIS A 228 -13.24 -1.74 -16.59
CA HIS A 228 -14.10 -2.60 -17.38
C HIS A 228 -14.72 -1.84 -18.57
N PRO A 229 -14.56 -2.32 -19.82
CA PRO A 229 -15.05 -1.60 -21.01
C PRO A 229 -16.58 -1.51 -21.05
N GLU A 230 -17.28 -2.49 -20.47
CA GLU A 230 -18.74 -2.64 -20.57
C GLU A 230 -19.56 -2.01 -19.41
N PHE A 231 -18.95 -1.45 -18.37
CA PHE A 231 -19.67 -0.88 -17.21
C PHE A 231 -19.29 0.57 -16.96
N ASP A 232 -20.21 1.37 -16.40
CA ASP A 232 -19.97 2.75 -15.94
C ASP A 232 -19.46 2.84 -14.49
N ASN A 233 -19.21 4.06 -14.01
CA ASN A 233 -18.74 4.33 -12.63
C ASN A 233 -19.76 3.98 -11.53
N ASN A 234 -20.98 3.58 -11.90
CA ASN A 234 -22.01 3.11 -10.98
C ASN A 234 -22.22 1.59 -11.11
N GLY A 235 -21.27 0.89 -11.73
CA GLY A 235 -21.36 -0.56 -11.94
C GLY A 235 -22.55 -0.98 -12.81
N THR A 236 -23.03 -0.08 -13.67
CA THR A 236 -24.16 -0.33 -14.57
C THR A 236 -23.64 -0.58 -15.99
N PRO A 237 -24.16 -1.57 -16.73
CA PRO A 237 -23.78 -1.80 -18.11
C PRO A 237 -23.99 -0.54 -18.97
N ARG A 238 -23.01 -0.19 -19.80
CA ARG A 238 -23.09 0.95 -20.72
C ARG A 238 -23.39 0.49 -22.15
N ALA A 239 -24.09 1.35 -22.91
CA ALA A 239 -24.45 1.04 -24.30
C ALA A 239 -23.26 1.13 -25.28
N THR A 240 -22.26 1.95 -24.97
CA THR A 240 -21.05 2.12 -25.79
C THR A 240 -19.84 1.76 -24.96
N HIS A 241 -19.13 0.72 -25.36
CA HIS A 241 -17.97 0.21 -24.62
C HIS A 241 -16.81 1.23 -24.58
N ASN A 242 -16.13 1.29 -23.45
CA ASN A 242 -14.96 2.12 -23.22
C ASN A 242 -13.66 1.32 -23.37
N HIS A 243 -13.08 1.34 -24.57
CA HIS A 243 -11.83 0.63 -24.87
C HIS A 243 -10.56 1.44 -24.52
N LYS A 244 -10.66 2.39 -23.58
CA LYS A 244 -9.52 3.18 -23.11
C LYS A 244 -8.47 2.31 -22.41
N TYR A 245 -8.90 1.41 -21.53
CA TYR A 245 -8.00 0.63 -20.67
C TYR A 245 -7.58 -0.70 -21.29
N LEU A 246 -8.40 -1.25 -22.18
CA LEU A 246 -8.07 -2.44 -22.94
C LEU A 246 -8.68 -2.33 -24.34
N SER A 247 -7.88 -2.60 -25.35
CA SER A 247 -8.33 -2.51 -26.74
C SER A 247 -9.50 -3.46 -26.99
N GLU A 248 -10.35 -3.15 -27.97
CA GLU A 248 -11.47 -4.02 -28.33
C GLU A 248 -11.02 -5.43 -28.74
N SER A 249 -9.88 -5.54 -29.44
CA SER A 249 -9.30 -6.82 -29.82
C SER A 249 -8.83 -7.62 -28.62
N ASP A 250 -8.14 -7.00 -27.67
CA ASP A 250 -7.61 -7.69 -26.50
C ASP A 250 -8.75 -8.08 -25.56
N TRP A 251 -9.76 -7.22 -25.40
CA TRP A 251 -10.96 -7.56 -24.63
C TRP A 251 -11.67 -8.79 -25.19
N ARG A 252 -11.84 -8.85 -26.52
CA ARG A 252 -12.41 -10.03 -27.18
C ARG A 252 -11.56 -11.28 -26.91
N MET A 253 -10.23 -11.19 -27.01
CA MET A 253 -9.34 -12.32 -26.74
C MET A 253 -9.45 -12.81 -25.30
N VAL A 254 -9.56 -11.90 -24.32
CA VAL A 254 -9.79 -12.28 -22.92
C VAL A 254 -11.13 -13.01 -22.76
N LYS A 255 -12.22 -12.46 -23.30
CA LYS A 255 -13.56 -13.07 -23.19
C LYS A 255 -13.67 -14.43 -23.88
N GLU A 256 -12.93 -14.64 -24.95
CA GLU A 256 -12.90 -15.90 -25.70
C GLU A 256 -11.92 -16.94 -25.10
N GLY A 257 -11.19 -16.60 -24.02
CA GLY A 257 -10.17 -17.48 -23.45
C GLY A 257 -8.98 -17.70 -24.40
N ALA A 258 -8.63 -16.69 -25.18
CA ALA A 258 -7.57 -16.72 -26.19
C ALA A 258 -6.38 -15.81 -25.88
N MET A 259 -6.44 -15.04 -24.78
CA MET A 259 -5.32 -14.22 -24.32
C MET A 259 -4.36 -15.04 -23.45
N PHE A 260 -3.07 -15.04 -23.78
CA PHE A 260 -2.03 -15.75 -23.03
C PHE A 260 -0.98 -14.77 -22.52
N ALA A 261 -0.55 -14.96 -21.28
CA ALA A 261 0.68 -14.38 -20.79
C ALA A 261 1.90 -15.13 -21.36
N GLU A 262 3.00 -14.42 -21.57
CA GLU A 262 4.27 -15.03 -21.97
C GLU A 262 4.69 -16.13 -20.98
N GLY A 263 4.98 -17.31 -21.53
CA GLY A 263 5.36 -18.50 -20.75
C GLY A 263 4.21 -19.24 -20.07
N ALA A 264 2.97 -18.75 -20.14
CA ALA A 264 1.82 -19.46 -19.59
C ALA A 264 1.39 -20.64 -20.49
N SER A 265 1.04 -21.77 -19.87
CA SER A 265 0.50 -22.95 -20.56
C SER A 265 -1.01 -22.89 -20.80
N GLN A 266 -1.69 -21.97 -20.12
CA GLN A 266 -3.14 -21.75 -20.19
C GLN A 266 -3.42 -20.27 -20.47
N PRO A 267 -4.53 -19.94 -21.13
CA PRO A 267 -4.96 -18.57 -21.29
C PRO A 267 -5.37 -17.97 -19.93
N TRP A 268 -5.56 -16.66 -19.90
CA TRP A 268 -6.16 -16.00 -18.74
C TRP A 268 -7.58 -16.50 -18.48
N THR A 269 -7.83 -16.95 -17.27
CA THR A 269 -9.18 -17.14 -16.74
C THR A 269 -9.73 -15.77 -16.33
N LEU A 270 -10.93 -15.41 -16.79
CA LEU A 270 -11.60 -14.15 -16.47
C LEU A 270 -12.65 -14.35 -15.36
N ILE A 271 -12.61 -13.53 -14.32
CA ILE A 271 -13.71 -13.38 -13.35
C ILE A 271 -14.22 -11.92 -13.32
N GLU A 272 -15.54 -11.75 -13.31
CA GLU A 272 -16.18 -10.42 -13.42
C GLU A 272 -17.21 -10.16 -12.32
N THR A 273 -17.75 -11.17 -11.64
CA THR A 273 -18.84 -10.97 -10.67
C THR A 273 -18.33 -10.92 -9.24
N LYS A 274 -18.97 -10.10 -8.39
CA LYS A 274 -18.70 -10.05 -6.96
C LYS A 274 -18.67 -11.45 -6.32
N GLU A 275 -19.62 -12.31 -6.68
CA GLU A 275 -19.69 -13.68 -6.15
C GLU A 275 -18.49 -14.52 -6.57
N ALA A 276 -17.88 -14.28 -7.74
CA ALA A 276 -16.66 -14.96 -8.16
C ALA A 276 -15.45 -14.51 -7.32
N PHE A 277 -15.31 -13.21 -7.07
CA PHE A 277 -14.30 -12.69 -6.13
C PHE A 277 -14.51 -13.22 -4.71
N GLU A 278 -15.76 -13.28 -4.23
CA GLU A 278 -16.10 -13.85 -2.93
C GLU A 278 -15.80 -15.35 -2.86
N ARG A 279 -16.04 -16.12 -3.93
CA ARG A 279 -15.65 -17.54 -3.98
C ARG A 279 -14.13 -17.70 -3.85
N LEU A 280 -13.37 -16.85 -4.54
CA LEU A 280 -11.91 -16.85 -4.44
C LEU A 280 -11.43 -16.49 -3.02
N ALA A 281 -11.98 -15.42 -2.44
CA ALA A 281 -11.67 -14.99 -1.08
C ALA A 281 -12.01 -16.03 0.00
N ASN A 282 -13.03 -16.85 -0.25
CA ASN A 282 -13.48 -17.89 0.68
C ASN A 282 -12.87 -19.29 0.40
N ASN A 283 -11.88 -19.41 -0.50
CA ASN A 283 -11.32 -20.72 -0.91
C ASN A 283 -12.39 -21.71 -1.42
N THR A 284 -13.37 -21.19 -2.17
CA THR A 284 -14.49 -21.97 -2.77
C THR A 284 -14.61 -21.75 -4.28
N ALA A 285 -13.60 -21.14 -4.89
CA ALA A 285 -13.49 -21.05 -6.35
C ALA A 285 -13.33 -22.46 -6.96
N ASP A 286 -13.82 -22.63 -8.18
CA ASP A 286 -13.66 -23.90 -8.88
C ASP A 286 -12.21 -24.11 -9.34
N ASN A 287 -11.84 -25.37 -9.62
CA ASN A 287 -10.48 -25.71 -10.03
C ASN A 287 -10.03 -24.95 -11.29
N ASN A 288 -10.95 -24.67 -12.22
CA ASN A 288 -10.63 -23.93 -13.45
C ASN A 288 -10.18 -22.49 -13.14
N THR A 289 -10.76 -21.86 -12.11
CA THR A 289 -10.37 -20.53 -11.63
C THR A 289 -8.99 -20.56 -10.94
N MET A 290 -8.61 -21.71 -10.38
CA MET A 290 -7.39 -21.88 -9.60
C MET A 290 -6.19 -22.39 -10.43
N GLU A 291 -6.39 -22.66 -11.72
CA GLU A 291 -5.37 -23.15 -12.66
C GLU A 291 -5.05 -22.12 -13.75
N GLY A 292 -3.76 -21.93 -14.05
CA GLY A 292 -3.32 -20.94 -15.05
C GLY A 292 -3.60 -19.50 -14.62
N PRO A 293 -3.15 -18.49 -15.38
CA PRO A 293 -3.20 -17.10 -14.95
C PRO A 293 -4.64 -16.58 -14.78
N LEU A 294 -4.89 -15.72 -13.78
CA LEU A 294 -6.22 -15.23 -13.40
C LEU A 294 -6.35 -13.70 -13.54
N PHE A 295 -7.31 -13.25 -14.36
CA PHE A 295 -7.65 -11.85 -14.54
C PHE A 295 -9.03 -11.55 -13.93
N GLY A 296 -9.05 -10.78 -12.85
CA GLY A 296 -10.28 -10.32 -12.22
C GLY A 296 -10.61 -8.90 -12.60
N LEU A 297 -11.57 -8.70 -13.51
CA LEU A 297 -11.99 -7.37 -13.93
C LEU A 297 -13.33 -7.02 -13.27
N VAL A 298 -13.26 -6.16 -12.27
CA VAL A 298 -14.42 -5.68 -11.50
C VAL A 298 -15.40 -4.98 -12.45
N PRO A 299 -16.73 -5.16 -12.34
CA PRO A 299 -17.71 -4.63 -13.29
C PRO A 299 -17.98 -3.15 -12.99
N ASN A 300 -16.93 -2.32 -13.16
CA ASN A 300 -16.89 -0.89 -12.92
C ASN A 300 -15.80 -0.24 -13.79
N ASP A 301 -15.99 1.02 -14.18
CA ASP A 301 -15.12 1.71 -15.14
C ASP A 301 -13.77 2.12 -14.53
N SER A 302 -13.76 2.92 -13.46
CA SER A 302 -12.52 3.57 -13.01
C SER A 302 -12.09 3.23 -11.58
N THR A 303 -13.01 2.89 -10.68
CA THR A 303 -12.72 2.60 -9.27
C THR A 303 -13.66 1.51 -8.75
N LEU A 304 -13.38 0.89 -7.59
CA LEU A 304 -14.35 0.01 -6.94
C LEU A 304 -15.57 0.79 -6.43
N GLN A 305 -15.34 1.89 -5.70
CA GLN A 305 -16.39 2.63 -4.98
C GLN A 305 -16.27 4.16 -5.03
N GLN A 306 -15.06 4.73 -5.15
CA GLN A 306 -14.85 6.18 -5.06
C GLN A 306 -15.69 6.99 -6.06
N SER A 307 -15.71 6.59 -7.33
CA SER A 307 -16.35 7.36 -8.41
C SER A 307 -17.88 7.21 -8.48
N ARG A 308 -18.50 6.48 -7.54
CA ARG A 308 -19.96 6.30 -7.50
C ARG A 308 -20.68 7.65 -7.32
N SER A 309 -21.69 7.90 -8.13
CA SER A 309 -22.35 9.22 -8.22
C SER A 309 -23.75 9.27 -7.63
N ASN A 310 -24.32 8.14 -7.20
CA ASN A 310 -25.69 8.06 -6.71
C ASN A 310 -25.84 8.55 -5.26
N CYS A 311 -25.62 9.85 -5.03
CA CYS A 311 -25.85 10.49 -3.74
C CYS A 311 -26.10 12.00 -3.83
N THR A 312 -26.78 12.53 -2.83
CA THR A 312 -27.06 13.97 -2.67
C THR A 312 -25.83 14.75 -2.23
N THR A 313 -25.86 16.08 -2.37
CA THR A 313 -24.78 16.96 -1.89
C THR A 313 -24.53 16.81 -0.38
N GLU A 314 -25.58 16.60 0.41
CA GLU A 314 -25.48 16.41 1.86
C GLU A 314 -24.81 15.07 2.20
N GLN A 315 -25.18 13.99 1.49
CA GLN A 315 -24.58 12.67 1.67
C GLN A 315 -23.08 12.64 1.38
N LYS A 316 -22.60 13.49 0.46
CA LYS A 316 -21.17 13.59 0.13
C LYS A 316 -20.32 14.20 1.27
N GLN A 317 -20.93 14.90 2.23
CA GLN A 317 -20.19 15.56 3.30
C GLN A 317 -19.83 14.64 4.47
N THR A 318 -20.33 13.40 4.48
CA THR A 318 -20.06 12.43 5.54
C THR A 318 -19.56 11.13 4.95
N ALA A 319 -18.54 10.55 5.56
CA ALA A 319 -18.10 9.21 5.21
C ALA A 319 -19.28 8.23 5.33
N TYR A 320 -19.42 7.33 4.35
CA TYR A 320 -20.51 6.38 4.20
C TYR A 320 -21.91 7.00 3.96
N GLY A 321 -22.00 8.30 3.70
CA GLY A 321 -23.27 8.95 3.38
C GLY A 321 -23.79 8.60 1.99
N CYS A 322 -22.88 8.43 1.01
CA CYS A 322 -23.20 7.92 -0.31
C CYS A 322 -23.31 6.38 -0.27
N PRO A 323 -24.43 5.75 -0.66
CA PRO A 323 -24.56 4.30 -0.66
C PRO A 323 -23.50 3.62 -1.52
N PHE A 324 -22.92 2.52 -1.04
CA PHE A 324 -21.97 1.72 -1.80
C PHE A 324 -22.67 0.97 -2.93
N LEU A 325 -21.94 0.73 -4.01
CA LEU A 325 -22.36 -0.17 -5.08
C LEU A 325 -22.35 -1.61 -4.54
N THR A 326 -23.47 -2.32 -4.65
CA THR A 326 -23.66 -3.63 -4.01
C THR A 326 -23.07 -4.80 -4.78
N ASN A 327 -22.85 -4.61 -6.09
CA ASN A 327 -22.32 -5.59 -7.04
C ASN A 327 -20.80 -5.53 -7.23
N GLN A 328 -20.09 -4.81 -6.36
CA GLN A 328 -18.64 -4.67 -6.41
C GLN A 328 -18.01 -5.45 -5.25
N PRO A 329 -16.89 -6.19 -5.45
CA PRO A 329 -16.08 -6.67 -4.35
C PRO A 329 -15.39 -5.48 -3.66
N SER A 330 -14.97 -5.65 -2.41
CA SER A 330 -14.08 -4.70 -1.75
C SER A 330 -12.62 -5.03 -2.05
N LEU A 331 -11.71 -4.09 -1.81
CA LEU A 331 -10.27 -4.33 -1.92
C LEU A 331 -9.85 -5.45 -0.96
N LYS A 332 -10.47 -5.53 0.22
CA LYS A 332 -10.26 -6.63 1.17
C LYS A 332 -10.60 -7.99 0.55
N THR A 333 -11.77 -8.11 -0.10
CA THR A 333 -12.18 -9.37 -0.76
C THR A 333 -11.20 -9.75 -1.87
N MET A 334 -10.78 -8.79 -2.69
CA MET A 334 -9.82 -9.04 -3.77
C MET A 334 -8.45 -9.46 -3.21
N THR A 335 -7.99 -8.82 -2.12
CA THR A 335 -6.73 -9.15 -1.43
C THR A 335 -6.76 -10.57 -0.89
N GLN A 336 -7.82 -10.97 -0.18
CA GLN A 336 -7.99 -12.33 0.33
C GLN A 336 -8.01 -13.36 -0.81
N GLY A 337 -8.73 -13.06 -1.90
CA GLY A 337 -8.76 -13.93 -3.07
C GLY A 337 -7.40 -14.07 -3.74
N ALA A 338 -6.65 -12.99 -3.89
CA ALA A 338 -5.31 -13.00 -4.46
C ALA A 338 -4.34 -13.84 -3.63
N ILE A 339 -4.35 -13.68 -2.31
CA ILE A 339 -3.49 -14.46 -1.40
C ILE A 339 -3.84 -15.95 -1.47
N ASN A 340 -5.13 -16.29 -1.42
CA ASN A 340 -5.60 -17.67 -1.57
C ASN A 340 -5.14 -18.30 -2.90
N TYR A 341 -5.23 -17.56 -3.99
CA TYR A 341 -4.80 -18.01 -5.30
C TYR A 341 -3.27 -18.21 -5.38
N LEU A 342 -2.50 -17.22 -4.95
CA LEU A 342 -1.03 -17.20 -5.08
C LEU A 342 -0.32 -18.15 -4.10
N SER A 343 -0.88 -18.35 -2.90
CA SER A 343 -0.30 -19.19 -1.85
C SER A 343 -0.27 -20.69 -2.19
N GLN A 344 -0.92 -21.10 -3.28
CA GLN A 344 -0.80 -22.45 -3.84
C GLN A 344 0.63 -22.78 -4.30
N ASN A 345 1.43 -21.77 -4.65
CA ASN A 345 2.83 -21.98 -5.01
C ASN A 345 3.67 -22.21 -3.76
N GLU A 346 4.19 -23.43 -3.60
CA GLU A 346 5.02 -23.82 -2.45
C GLU A 346 6.30 -22.98 -2.31
N LYS A 347 6.79 -22.35 -3.39
CA LYS A 347 7.93 -21.44 -3.34
C LYS A 347 7.58 -20.05 -2.78
N GLY A 348 6.28 -19.75 -2.65
CA GLY A 348 5.75 -18.47 -2.20
C GLY A 348 5.43 -17.51 -3.34
N PHE A 349 5.20 -16.25 -3.00
CA PHE A 349 4.72 -15.24 -3.94
C PHE A 349 5.19 -13.82 -3.61
N PHE A 350 5.19 -12.97 -4.64
CA PHE A 350 5.13 -11.53 -4.51
C PHE A 350 3.69 -11.06 -4.78
N LEU A 351 3.16 -10.16 -3.95
CA LEU A 351 1.85 -9.55 -4.16
C LEU A 351 1.95 -8.05 -3.93
N MET A 352 1.51 -7.27 -4.91
CA MET A 352 1.25 -5.84 -4.74
C MET A 352 -0.27 -5.61 -4.61
N VAL A 353 -0.68 -4.85 -3.59
CA VAL A 353 -2.06 -4.42 -3.37
C VAL A 353 -2.13 -2.90 -3.28
N GLU A 354 -3.00 -2.29 -4.06
CA GLU A 354 -3.15 -0.83 -4.12
C GLU A 354 -4.54 -0.35 -3.67
N GLY A 355 -4.59 0.55 -2.70
CA GLY A 355 -5.72 1.45 -2.46
C GLY A 355 -5.58 2.73 -3.28
N GLY A 356 -5.84 2.65 -4.59
CA GLY A 356 -5.48 3.71 -5.54
C GLY A 356 -6.38 4.95 -5.52
N ALA A 357 -7.62 4.81 -5.03
CA ALA A 357 -8.58 5.91 -5.07
C ALA A 357 -8.51 6.85 -3.85
N VAL A 358 -7.59 6.60 -2.90
CA VAL A 358 -7.27 7.54 -1.82
C VAL A 358 -6.69 8.83 -2.41
N ASP A 359 -5.75 8.71 -3.34
CA ASP A 359 -5.19 9.80 -4.13
C ASP A 359 -6.28 10.62 -4.86
N TRP A 360 -7.22 9.95 -5.52
CA TRP A 360 -8.26 10.64 -6.28
C TRP A 360 -9.24 11.39 -5.38
N ALA A 361 -9.52 10.85 -4.19
CA ALA A 361 -10.28 11.54 -3.17
C ALA A 361 -9.49 12.74 -2.59
N ALA A 362 -8.17 12.59 -2.42
CA ALA A 362 -7.29 13.67 -1.97
C ALA A 362 -7.20 14.81 -2.98
N HIS A 363 -7.01 14.52 -4.28
CA HIS A 363 -7.09 15.52 -5.35
C HIS A 363 -8.41 16.31 -5.33
N ALA A 364 -9.52 15.64 -5.00
CA ALA A 364 -10.84 16.25 -4.88
C ALA A 364 -11.06 17.00 -3.55
N ASN A 365 -10.11 16.95 -2.61
CA ASN A 365 -10.25 17.43 -1.23
C ASN A 365 -11.50 16.86 -0.53
N ASP A 366 -11.81 15.60 -0.81
CA ASP A 366 -13.01 14.91 -0.33
C ASP A 366 -12.67 14.03 0.88
N THR A 367 -12.73 14.62 2.08
CA THR A 367 -12.42 13.91 3.34
C THR A 367 -13.31 12.68 3.54
N ALA A 368 -14.57 12.74 3.12
CA ALA A 368 -15.49 11.62 3.27
C ALA A 368 -15.05 10.42 2.44
N ARG A 369 -14.55 10.65 1.22
CA ARG A 369 -14.02 9.59 0.35
C ARG A 369 -12.61 9.16 0.70
N ILE A 370 -11.75 10.04 1.19
CA ILE A 370 -10.46 9.65 1.78
C ILE A 370 -10.68 8.62 2.89
N ILE A 371 -11.63 8.90 3.81
CA ILE A 371 -11.95 7.98 4.91
C ILE A 371 -12.41 6.62 4.37
N GLU A 372 -13.36 6.58 3.43
CA GLU A 372 -13.89 5.31 2.90
C GLU A 372 -12.82 4.44 2.22
N GLU A 373 -12.02 5.04 1.32
CA GLU A 373 -11.01 4.32 0.56
C GLU A 373 -9.84 3.87 1.46
N GLN A 374 -9.40 4.74 2.39
CA GLN A 374 -8.34 4.39 3.35
C GLN A 374 -8.82 3.30 4.33
N VAL A 375 -10.10 3.29 4.72
CA VAL A 375 -10.64 2.21 5.55
C VAL A 375 -10.66 0.88 4.80
N ASP A 376 -11.03 0.84 3.51
CA ASP A 376 -10.98 -0.41 2.74
C ASP A 376 -9.54 -0.91 2.54
N PHE A 377 -8.58 0.01 2.37
CA PHE A 377 -7.16 -0.31 2.38
C PHE A 377 -6.70 -0.89 3.73
N ASN A 378 -7.00 -0.23 4.85
CA ASN A 378 -6.65 -0.70 6.19
C ASN A 378 -7.27 -2.08 6.50
N ASN A 379 -8.51 -2.31 6.07
CA ASN A 379 -9.19 -3.60 6.17
C ASN A 379 -8.48 -4.70 5.34
N SER A 380 -7.86 -4.33 4.23
CA SER A 380 -7.05 -5.23 3.40
C SER A 380 -5.73 -5.56 4.08
N VAL A 381 -5.08 -4.59 4.73
CA VAL A 381 -3.88 -4.83 5.56
C VAL A 381 -4.20 -5.80 6.70
N GLN A 382 -5.35 -5.61 7.37
CA GLN A 382 -5.80 -6.54 8.40
C GLN A 382 -6.03 -7.94 7.84
N ALA A 383 -6.60 -8.07 6.63
CA ALA A 383 -6.81 -9.36 6.01
C ALA A 383 -5.50 -10.09 5.66
N VAL A 384 -4.44 -9.36 5.29
CA VAL A 384 -3.10 -9.92 5.16
C VAL A 384 -2.60 -10.43 6.51
N ALA A 385 -2.66 -9.59 7.55
CA ALA A 385 -2.23 -9.98 8.89
C ALA A 385 -2.97 -11.23 9.39
N ASP A 386 -4.30 -11.27 9.25
CA ASP A 386 -5.13 -12.41 9.61
C ASP A 386 -4.71 -13.69 8.85
N TRP A 387 -4.38 -13.57 7.56
CA TRP A 387 -3.90 -14.70 6.77
C TRP A 387 -2.52 -15.17 7.23
N VAL A 388 -1.58 -14.25 7.51
CA VAL A 388 -0.24 -14.63 7.98
C VAL A 388 -0.33 -15.39 9.31
N GLU A 389 -1.15 -14.93 10.25
CA GLU A 389 -1.33 -15.58 11.56
C GLU A 389 -2.01 -16.95 11.45
N LYS A 390 -2.83 -17.17 10.42
CA LYS A 390 -3.69 -18.37 10.30
C LYS A 390 -3.11 -19.44 9.36
N GLU A 391 -2.50 -19.03 8.26
CA GLU A 391 -2.14 -19.89 7.14
C GLU A 391 -0.64 -19.78 6.74
N SER A 392 0.12 -18.86 7.33
CA SER A 392 1.57 -18.70 7.11
C SER A 392 2.28 -18.40 8.44
N SER A 393 3.34 -17.58 8.41
CA SER A 393 4.07 -17.12 9.59
C SER A 393 4.82 -15.82 9.26
N TRP A 394 4.96 -14.95 10.27
CA TRP A 394 5.80 -13.74 10.18
C TRP A 394 7.30 -14.07 10.05
N GLU A 395 7.73 -15.31 10.30
CA GLU A 395 9.10 -15.75 10.05
C GLU A 395 9.40 -16.00 8.56
N GLU A 396 8.37 -16.17 7.73
CA GLU A 396 8.51 -16.43 6.28
C GLU A 396 7.77 -15.42 5.39
N THR A 397 7.01 -14.49 5.97
CA THR A 397 6.25 -13.47 5.24
C THR A 397 6.71 -12.07 5.63
N LEU A 398 7.02 -11.26 4.62
CA LEU A 398 7.24 -9.82 4.74
C LEU A 398 5.99 -9.07 4.30
N LEU A 399 5.49 -8.17 5.16
CA LEU A 399 4.48 -7.18 4.82
C LEU A 399 5.12 -5.78 4.87
N ILE A 400 4.98 -5.03 3.78
CA ILE A 400 5.33 -3.61 3.69
C ILE A 400 4.04 -2.84 3.40
N VAL A 401 3.75 -1.80 4.17
CA VAL A 401 2.59 -0.92 3.97
C VAL A 401 3.07 0.52 3.87
N THR A 402 2.74 1.20 2.78
CA THR A 402 3.22 2.56 2.50
C THR A 402 2.28 3.29 1.53
N THR A 403 2.71 4.47 1.06
CA THR A 403 2.13 5.24 -0.05
C THR A 403 3.24 5.52 -1.06
N ASP A 404 2.92 5.78 -2.30
CA ASP A 404 3.89 6.18 -3.32
C ASP A 404 4.30 7.65 -3.20
N HIS A 405 3.38 8.54 -2.79
CA HIS A 405 3.61 9.94 -2.46
C HIS A 405 2.52 10.52 -1.53
N GLY A 406 2.68 11.78 -1.12
CA GLY A 406 1.60 12.55 -0.49
C GLY A 406 0.69 13.22 -1.52
N ASN A 407 -0.50 13.64 -1.09
CA ASN A 407 -1.45 14.43 -1.89
C ASN A 407 -2.25 15.41 -1.00
N SER A 408 -2.46 16.62 -1.50
CA SER A 408 -3.26 17.69 -0.87
C SER A 408 -2.77 18.20 0.48
N TYR A 409 -1.69 17.62 1.01
CA TYR A 409 -1.10 17.90 2.31
C TYR A 409 -2.16 18.10 3.41
N VAL A 410 -2.85 17.01 3.74
CA VAL A 410 -3.98 17.01 4.68
C VAL A 410 -3.49 17.25 6.11
N LEU A 411 -3.81 18.42 6.69
CA LEU A 411 -3.47 18.78 8.06
C LEU A 411 -4.71 19.12 8.91
N GLY A 412 -4.53 19.37 10.21
CA GLY A 412 -5.60 19.79 11.10
C GLY A 412 -6.17 21.17 10.79
N GLY A 413 -7.43 21.40 11.17
CA GLY A 413 -8.16 22.64 10.85
C GLY A 413 -7.54 23.95 11.38
N SER A 414 -6.70 23.89 12.42
CA SER A 414 -6.00 25.06 12.97
C SER A 414 -4.64 25.35 12.32
N SER A 415 -4.30 24.63 11.24
CA SER A 415 -2.99 24.69 10.58
C SER A 415 -2.66 26.02 9.90
N ASP A 416 -3.60 26.95 9.83
CA ASP A 416 -3.35 28.32 9.37
C ASP A 416 -2.66 29.18 10.43
N GLN A 417 -2.99 28.94 11.71
CA GLN A 417 -2.49 29.72 12.83
C GLN A 417 -1.36 28.97 13.56
N ASN A 418 -1.40 27.64 13.51
CA ASN A 418 -0.47 26.75 14.18
C ASN A 418 0.21 25.88 13.13
N ALA A 419 1.44 26.19 12.75
CA ALA A 419 2.14 25.47 11.69
C ALA A 419 2.19 23.96 11.97
N TYR A 420 1.78 23.17 10.97
CA TYR A 420 1.73 21.71 11.00
C TYR A 420 0.84 21.14 12.11
N ALA A 421 -0.27 21.82 12.44
CA ALA A 421 -1.19 21.30 13.45
C ALA A 421 -1.73 19.92 13.04
N PRO A 422 -1.69 18.92 13.94
CA PRO A 422 -2.16 17.59 13.64
C PRO A 422 -3.67 17.59 13.42
N VAL A 423 -4.16 16.59 12.69
CA VAL A 423 -5.60 16.32 12.63
C VAL A 423 -6.11 16.05 14.04
N GLU A 424 -7.15 16.77 14.46
CA GLU A 424 -7.77 16.53 15.76
C GLU A 424 -8.64 15.27 15.71
N ASN A 425 -8.63 14.47 16.78
CA ASN A 425 -9.49 13.30 16.92
C ASN A 425 -10.85 13.73 17.51
N PRO A 426 -11.93 13.79 16.72
CA PRO A 426 -13.24 14.17 17.23
C PRO A 426 -14.00 12.98 17.87
N GLY A 427 -13.41 11.79 17.86
CA GLY A 427 -14.03 10.54 18.26
C GLY A 427 -14.64 9.76 17.08
N LYS A 428 -15.01 8.51 17.38
CA LYS A 428 -15.54 7.55 16.42
C LYS A 428 -16.84 8.05 15.76
N HIS A 429 -16.91 7.91 14.44
CA HIS A 429 -18.01 8.33 13.57
C HIS A 429 -18.36 9.83 13.64
N VAL A 430 -17.37 10.67 13.96
CA VAL A 430 -17.46 12.13 13.86
C VAL A 430 -16.45 12.59 12.82
N MET A 431 -16.88 13.41 11.85
CA MET A 431 -16.02 13.83 10.75
C MET A 431 -14.88 14.71 11.29
N PRO A 432 -13.60 14.34 11.07
CA PRO A 432 -12.48 15.17 11.48
C PRO A 432 -12.46 16.50 10.73
N THR A 433 -12.06 17.57 11.42
CA THR A 433 -11.85 18.87 10.78
C THR A 433 -10.43 18.94 10.21
N VAL A 434 -10.32 19.08 8.90
CA VAL A 434 -9.04 19.15 8.19
C VAL A 434 -8.94 20.40 7.33
N LYS A 435 -7.71 20.75 6.97
CA LYS A 435 -7.39 21.75 5.96
C LYS A 435 -6.46 21.16 4.91
N TYR A 436 -6.71 21.53 3.65
CA TYR A 436 -5.93 21.14 2.49
C TYR A 436 -5.08 22.30 2.00
N TYR A 437 -3.85 22.02 1.57
CA TYR A 437 -2.89 23.01 1.07
C TYR A 437 -2.45 22.75 -0.38
N SER A 438 -3.00 21.71 -1.00
CA SER A 438 -2.94 21.43 -2.43
C SER A 438 -4.23 20.77 -2.90
N GLY A 439 -4.35 20.60 -4.21
CA GLY A 439 -5.25 19.62 -4.84
C GLY A 439 -4.45 18.70 -5.76
N ASP A 440 -3.16 18.56 -5.46
CA ASP A 440 -2.13 17.89 -6.25
C ASP A 440 -1.14 17.21 -5.29
N HIS A 441 -0.23 16.42 -5.84
CA HIS A 441 0.76 15.67 -5.09
C HIS A 441 1.70 16.58 -4.29
N THR A 442 2.27 16.03 -3.23
CA THR A 442 3.15 16.77 -2.32
C THR A 442 4.40 15.95 -1.94
N ASN A 443 5.49 16.66 -1.61
CA ASN A 443 6.86 16.17 -1.45
C ASN A 443 7.30 15.97 0.01
N GLU A 444 6.35 15.85 0.94
CA GLU A 444 6.63 15.45 2.31
C GLU A 444 7.20 14.04 2.41
N LEU A 445 7.78 13.73 3.56
CA LEU A 445 8.02 12.36 3.95
C LEU A 445 6.70 11.62 4.09
N VAL A 446 6.69 10.35 3.69
CA VAL A 446 5.53 9.48 3.83
C VAL A 446 5.84 8.25 4.66
N ARG A 447 4.83 7.65 5.29
CA ARG A 447 5.03 6.51 6.21
C ARG A 447 5.41 5.22 5.49
N VAL A 448 6.27 4.44 6.13
CA VAL A 448 6.57 3.05 5.77
C VAL A 448 6.47 2.18 7.01
N TYR A 449 5.59 1.19 6.95
CA TYR A 449 5.38 0.18 7.98
C TYR A 449 5.90 -1.16 7.46
N LEU A 450 6.73 -1.85 8.25
CA LEU A 450 7.25 -3.16 7.89
C LEU A 450 7.03 -4.17 9.02
N ARG A 451 6.50 -5.34 8.69
CA ARG A 451 6.31 -6.46 9.65
C ARG A 451 6.75 -7.78 9.03
N GLY A 452 7.38 -8.61 9.86
CA GLY A 452 7.71 -9.99 9.51
C GLY A 452 9.15 -10.20 9.10
N ALA A 453 9.36 -11.08 8.12
CA ALA A 453 10.66 -11.64 7.84
C ALA A 453 11.63 -10.61 7.23
N GLY A 454 12.82 -10.48 7.83
CA GLY A 454 13.91 -9.66 7.31
C GLY A 454 13.74 -8.15 7.47
N THR A 455 12.76 -7.68 8.26
CA THR A 455 12.53 -6.24 8.45
C THR A 455 13.72 -5.54 9.11
N GLU A 456 14.53 -6.24 9.90
CA GLU A 456 15.75 -5.71 10.51
C GLU A 456 16.77 -5.21 9.47
N LEU A 457 16.74 -5.74 8.24
CA LEU A 457 17.58 -5.31 7.14
C LEU A 457 17.18 -3.94 6.58
N ILE A 458 16.07 -3.34 7.00
CA ILE A 458 15.76 -1.98 6.54
C ILE A 458 16.74 -0.95 7.13
N ASN A 459 17.31 -1.23 8.31
CA ASN A 459 18.16 -0.29 9.04
C ASN A 459 19.48 0.03 8.32
N GLN A 460 19.96 -0.86 7.44
CA GLN A 460 21.14 -0.59 6.59
C GLN A 460 20.86 0.41 5.46
N TYR A 461 19.58 0.73 5.22
CA TYR A 461 19.16 1.64 4.16
C TYR A 461 18.71 3.02 4.67
N ILE A 462 18.85 3.32 5.98
CA ILE A 462 18.48 4.63 6.52
C ILE A 462 19.31 5.73 5.84
N ASN A 463 18.63 6.66 5.15
CA ASN A 463 19.25 7.78 4.45
C ASN A 463 19.43 9.00 5.33
N GLY A 464 18.57 9.17 6.34
CA GLY A 464 18.64 10.28 7.27
C GLY A 464 17.64 10.16 8.41
N ASN A 465 17.64 11.20 9.25
CA ASN A 465 16.71 11.34 10.36
C ASN A 465 16.14 12.75 10.36
N ASP A 466 14.83 12.87 10.50
CA ASP A 466 14.10 14.12 10.67
C ASP A 466 13.36 14.14 12.02
N PRO A 467 13.96 14.77 13.04
CA PRO A 467 13.33 14.90 14.36
C PRO A 467 12.04 15.72 14.35
N GLN A 468 11.86 16.63 13.40
CA GLN A 468 10.64 17.44 13.31
C GLN A 468 9.48 16.62 12.75
N TYR A 469 9.75 15.74 11.78
CA TYR A 469 8.78 14.72 11.37
C TYR A 469 8.37 13.84 12.56
N ALA A 470 9.34 13.36 13.33
CA ALA A 470 9.06 12.59 14.54
C ALA A 470 8.24 13.37 15.57
N ASP A 471 8.52 14.66 15.81
CA ASP A 471 7.80 15.50 16.76
C ASP A 471 6.35 15.77 16.33
N LYS A 472 6.16 16.23 15.09
CA LYS A 472 4.83 16.61 14.56
C LYS A 472 3.93 15.39 14.36
N TYR A 473 4.52 14.26 13.96
CA TYR A 473 3.79 13.02 13.70
C TYR A 473 4.05 11.93 14.75
N ASN A 474 4.48 12.30 15.97
CA ASN A 474 4.69 11.36 17.08
C ASN A 474 3.39 10.60 17.44
N ASN A 475 2.23 11.18 17.13
CA ASN A 475 0.92 10.50 17.21
C ASN A 475 0.83 9.26 16.32
N THR A 476 1.73 9.12 15.34
CA THR A 476 1.84 8.00 14.40
C THR A 476 3.15 7.25 14.56
N GLY A 477 3.80 7.37 15.73
CA GLY A 477 4.96 6.55 16.13
C GLY A 477 6.15 6.62 15.16
N ALA A 478 6.26 7.73 14.43
CA ALA A 478 7.39 8.04 13.59
C ALA A 478 8.66 8.23 14.44
N THR A 479 9.75 7.55 14.08
CA THR A 479 11.07 7.74 14.73
C THR A 479 11.85 8.91 14.12
N GLY A 480 11.39 9.43 12.99
CA GLY A 480 12.11 10.41 12.18
C GLY A 480 13.12 9.78 11.22
N ASP A 481 13.51 8.52 11.44
CA ASP A 481 14.37 7.82 10.49
C ASP A 481 13.63 7.63 9.17
N TYR A 482 14.31 7.96 8.07
CA TYR A 482 13.75 7.81 6.74
C TYR A 482 14.71 7.14 5.77
N ILE A 483 14.12 6.38 4.86
CA ILE A 483 14.77 5.76 3.70
C ILE A 483 14.38 6.51 2.42
N ASP A 484 14.93 6.12 1.28
CA ASP A 484 14.38 6.46 -0.03
C ASP A 484 13.45 5.35 -0.52
N ASN A 485 12.41 5.69 -1.29
CA ASN A 485 11.48 4.70 -1.83
C ASN A 485 12.17 3.63 -2.70
N THR A 486 13.34 3.91 -3.28
CA THR A 486 14.16 2.88 -3.95
C THR A 486 14.66 1.78 -3.01
N ASN A 487 14.84 2.05 -1.72
CA ASN A 487 15.33 1.07 -0.77
C ASN A 487 14.30 0.02 -0.37
N VAL A 488 13.01 0.29 -0.60
CA VAL A 488 11.95 -0.72 -0.46
C VAL A 488 12.19 -1.85 -1.46
N PHE A 489 12.57 -1.53 -2.71
CA PHE A 489 12.97 -2.53 -3.70
C PHE A 489 14.22 -3.28 -3.26
N ASP A 490 15.24 -2.59 -2.76
CA ASP A 490 16.50 -3.22 -2.32
C ASP A 490 16.27 -4.25 -1.22
N LEU A 491 15.38 -3.94 -0.26
CA LEU A 491 14.95 -4.89 0.77
C LEU A 491 14.26 -6.11 0.14
N MET A 492 13.22 -5.90 -0.66
CA MET A 492 12.46 -7.01 -1.28
C MET A 492 13.37 -7.90 -2.15
N LYS A 493 14.24 -7.29 -2.96
CA LYS A 493 15.19 -8.00 -3.84
C LYS A 493 16.18 -8.81 -3.03
N THR A 494 16.71 -8.25 -1.93
CA THR A 494 17.65 -8.95 -1.04
C THR A 494 17.00 -10.21 -0.44
N LEU A 495 15.72 -10.15 -0.10
CA LEU A 495 15.00 -11.26 0.53
C LEU A 495 14.52 -12.32 -0.46
N ILE A 496 14.12 -11.92 -1.68
CA ILE A 496 13.68 -12.86 -2.73
C ILE A 496 14.86 -13.59 -3.39
N SER A 497 16.04 -12.96 -3.44
CA SER A 497 17.23 -13.50 -4.12
C SER A 497 18.07 -14.47 -3.26
N GLN A 498 17.71 -14.66 -1.99
CA GLN A 498 18.25 -15.70 -1.11
C GLN A 498 17.60 -17.05 -1.44
#